data_AF-A0A843FEE6-F1
#
_entry.id   AF-A0A843FEE6-F1
#
_cell.length_a   1.000
_cell.length_b   1.000
_cell.length_c   1.000
_cell.angle_alpha   90.00
_cell.angle_beta   90.00
_cell.angle_gamma   90.00
#
_symmetry.space_group_name_H-M   'P 1'
#
loop_
_entity.id
_entity.type
_entity.pdbx_description
1 polymer ?
#
loop_
_entity_poly.entity_id
_entity_poly.type
_entity_poly.pdbx_seq_one_letter_code
_entity_poly.pdbx_strand_id
1 'polypeptide(L)'
;PIKEIDAYPHYNAFSQIDDDECIYCKRCEIACPRDAIVIERVLPDRADLVTGEISVDDDECIYCGVCEELCPAEAIIVDKETGKESIEINTDKCVYCLVCKKACPTNAIKALCRICSYGEYDIDLSKAVVKGNSVIDSELCVYCGWCEGVCPTDAAKAKKPFEGTIEVDQEKCQACGACVDICKCNALAFPVSTGPGSRLDHIVAQPDYCIKCKACAKACPNGAITVKRTDIDHTPTNSATWTDALNAIKD
;
A
#
# COMPACT_ATOMS: atom_id res chain seq x y z
N PRO A 1 -24.88 -8.55 -21.22
CA PRO A 1 -25.79 -8.75 -20.05
C PRO A 1 -26.85 -7.65 -19.94
N ILE A 2 -27.95 -7.82 -19.19
CA ILE A 2 -28.96 -6.73 -19.02
C ILE A 2 -28.33 -5.43 -18.48
N LYS A 3 -27.23 -5.57 -17.71
CA LYS A 3 -26.41 -4.47 -17.16
C LYS A 3 -25.62 -3.69 -18.22
N GLU A 4 -25.59 -4.11 -19.48
CA GLU A 4 -24.86 -3.42 -20.55
C GLU A 4 -25.80 -2.62 -21.47
N ILE A 5 -27.10 -2.64 -21.16
CA ILE A 5 -28.11 -1.92 -21.94
C ILE A 5 -28.19 -0.49 -21.39
N ASP A 6 -28.15 0.52 -22.25
CA ASP A 6 -28.21 1.94 -21.86
C ASP A 6 -29.42 2.30 -20.98
N ALA A 7 -30.52 1.55 -21.11
CA ALA A 7 -31.73 1.73 -20.32
C ALA A 7 -31.62 1.17 -18.88
N TYR A 8 -30.58 0.41 -18.57
CA TYR A 8 -30.33 -0.13 -17.24
C TYR A 8 -29.75 0.98 -16.33
N PRO A 9 -30.38 1.31 -15.20
CA PRO A 9 -29.85 2.34 -14.31
C PRO A 9 -28.59 1.86 -13.60
N HIS A 10 -27.53 2.68 -13.62
CA HIS A 10 -26.26 2.41 -12.94
C HIS A 10 -26.10 3.34 -11.75
N TYR A 11 -25.47 2.87 -10.67
CA TYR A 11 -25.08 3.77 -9.58
C TYR A 11 -23.93 4.67 -10.04
N ASN A 12 -23.98 5.95 -9.68
CA ASN A 12 -22.91 6.92 -9.98
C ASN A 12 -21.77 6.83 -8.94
N ALA A 13 -21.36 5.60 -8.62
CA ALA A 13 -20.26 5.31 -7.70
C ALA A 13 -18.98 5.06 -8.49
N PHE A 14 -17.85 5.54 -7.97
CA PHE A 14 -16.55 5.32 -8.58
C PHE A 14 -15.44 5.26 -7.55
N SER A 15 -14.30 4.69 -7.95
CA SER A 15 -13.04 4.84 -7.25
C SER A 15 -11.97 4.97 -8.31
N GLN A 16 -11.14 6.00 -8.18
CA GLN A 16 -10.10 6.33 -9.14
C GLN A 16 -8.84 6.77 -8.41
N ILE A 17 -7.70 6.54 -9.03
CA ILE A 17 -6.40 7.05 -8.60
C ILE A 17 -5.83 7.84 -9.78
N ASP A 18 -5.40 9.07 -9.50
CA ASP A 18 -4.66 9.89 -10.46
C ASP A 18 -3.17 9.51 -10.41
N ASP A 19 -2.68 8.87 -11.47
CA ASP A 19 -1.28 8.43 -11.56
C ASP A 19 -0.29 9.60 -11.71
N ASP A 20 -0.75 10.80 -12.08
CA ASP A 20 0.10 12.01 -12.14
C ASP A 20 0.37 12.59 -10.73
N GLU A 21 -0.55 12.37 -9.78
CA GLU A 21 -0.43 12.80 -8.38
C GLU A 21 0.02 11.65 -7.44
N CYS A 22 -0.06 10.40 -7.91
CA CYS A 22 0.28 9.22 -7.13
C CYS A 22 1.80 9.06 -6.99
N ILE A 23 2.26 8.92 -5.75
CA ILE A 23 3.67 8.63 -5.43
C ILE A 23 3.96 7.13 -5.23
N TYR A 24 3.01 6.26 -5.61
CA TYR A 24 3.13 4.79 -5.55
C TYR A 24 3.56 4.23 -4.17
N CYS A 25 3.09 4.86 -3.09
CA CYS A 25 3.49 4.52 -1.71
C CYS A 25 2.90 3.21 -1.17
N LYS A 26 1.95 2.58 -1.90
CA LYS A 26 1.23 1.34 -1.55
C LYS A 26 0.31 1.38 -0.33
N ARG A 27 0.03 2.56 0.26
CA ARG A 27 -0.88 2.66 1.42
C ARG A 27 -2.31 2.21 1.10
N CYS A 28 -2.85 2.60 -0.05
CA CYS A 28 -4.20 2.23 -0.47
C CYS A 28 -4.33 0.73 -0.80
N GLU A 29 -3.27 0.12 -1.37
CA GLU A 29 -3.18 -1.33 -1.58
C GLU A 29 -3.31 -2.09 -0.25
N ILE A 30 -2.57 -1.67 0.79
CA ILE A 30 -2.63 -2.28 2.13
C ILE A 30 -3.96 -2.01 2.85
N ALA A 31 -4.53 -0.80 2.68
CA ALA A 31 -5.74 -0.40 3.37
C ALA A 31 -7.03 -0.97 2.73
N CYS A 32 -6.96 -1.46 1.49
CA CYS A 32 -8.13 -1.92 0.76
C CYS A 32 -8.71 -3.20 1.39
N PRO A 33 -9.93 -3.18 1.96
CA PRO A 33 -10.52 -4.34 2.62
C PRO A 33 -10.98 -5.45 1.66
N ARG A 34 -10.78 -5.24 0.35
CA ARG A 34 -11.20 -6.13 -0.72
C ARG A 34 -10.04 -6.63 -1.58
N ASP A 35 -8.81 -6.19 -1.27
CA ASP A 35 -7.62 -6.44 -2.10
C ASP A 35 -7.83 -6.04 -3.57
N ALA A 36 -8.66 -5.01 -3.79
CA ALA A 36 -9.07 -4.55 -5.11
C ALA A 36 -8.07 -3.56 -5.75
N ILE A 37 -6.98 -3.21 -5.08
CA ILE A 37 -6.03 -2.20 -5.55
C ILE A 37 -4.65 -2.84 -5.66
N VAL A 38 -4.02 -2.67 -6.81
CA VAL A 38 -2.62 -3.05 -7.04
C VAL A 38 -1.84 -1.78 -7.36
N ILE A 39 -0.72 -1.58 -6.65
CA ILE A 39 0.19 -0.46 -6.90
C ILE A 39 1.53 -1.05 -7.32
N GLU A 40 1.87 -0.90 -8.60
CA GLU A 40 3.20 -1.25 -9.08
C GLU A 40 4.14 -0.07 -8.89
N ARG A 41 5.36 -0.35 -8.45
CA ARG A 41 6.42 0.65 -8.31
C ARG A 41 7.75 0.08 -8.79
N VAL A 42 8.42 0.84 -9.62
CA VAL A 42 9.78 0.59 -10.09
C VAL A 42 10.67 1.59 -9.38
N LEU A 43 11.56 1.06 -8.54
CA LEU A 43 12.57 1.86 -7.85
C LEU A 43 13.79 2.04 -8.77
N PRO A 44 14.53 3.15 -8.63
CA PRO A 44 15.81 3.30 -9.32
C PRO A 44 16.81 2.21 -8.92
N ASP A 45 17.72 1.90 -9.84
CA ASP A 45 18.81 0.99 -9.56
C ASP A 45 19.75 1.58 -8.50
N ARG A 46 20.21 0.74 -7.58
CA ARG A 46 21.09 1.18 -6.48
C ARG A 46 22.35 1.86 -7.02
N ALA A 47 22.90 1.34 -8.11
CA ALA A 47 24.12 1.83 -8.75
C ALA A 47 24.02 3.29 -9.21
N ASP A 48 22.82 3.73 -9.62
CA ASP A 48 22.60 5.12 -10.04
C ASP A 48 22.53 6.10 -8.86
N LEU A 49 22.40 5.61 -7.62
CA LEU A 49 22.25 6.43 -6.41
C LEU A 49 23.52 6.52 -5.55
N VAL A 50 24.61 5.88 -5.98
CA VAL A 50 25.89 5.86 -5.27
C VAL A 50 27.02 6.12 -6.26
N THR A 51 28.07 6.79 -5.80
CA THR A 51 29.27 7.03 -6.62
C THR A 51 30.53 6.80 -5.81
N GLY A 52 31.50 6.19 -6.45
CA GLY A 52 32.79 5.88 -5.87
C GLY A 52 33.66 5.09 -6.84
N GLU A 53 34.86 4.80 -6.39
CA GLU A 53 35.82 3.97 -7.11
C GLU A 53 36.28 2.88 -6.16
N ILE A 54 36.43 1.67 -6.68
CA ILE A 54 36.95 0.53 -5.93
C ILE A 54 37.79 -0.35 -6.84
N SER A 55 38.97 -0.74 -6.37
CA SER A 55 39.86 -1.68 -7.03
C SER A 55 40.57 -2.54 -5.99
N VAL A 56 41.03 -3.71 -6.41
CA VAL A 56 41.86 -4.59 -5.59
C VAL A 56 43.23 -4.71 -6.26
N ASP A 57 44.26 -4.65 -5.44
CA ASP A 57 45.61 -5.01 -5.82
C ASP A 57 45.79 -6.52 -5.57
N ASP A 58 45.84 -7.30 -6.65
CA ASP A 58 45.93 -8.76 -6.57
C ASP A 58 47.29 -9.22 -6.02
N ASP A 59 48.35 -8.42 -6.14
CA ASP A 59 49.68 -8.74 -5.60
C ASP A 59 49.72 -8.59 -4.07
N GLU A 60 48.94 -7.65 -3.51
CA GLU A 60 48.78 -7.45 -2.06
C GLU A 60 47.68 -8.33 -1.45
N CYS A 61 46.78 -8.90 -2.26
CA CYS A 61 45.64 -9.69 -1.81
C CYS A 61 46.06 -11.10 -1.37
N ILE A 62 45.73 -11.47 -0.14
CA ILE A 62 45.97 -12.83 0.39
C ILE A 62 44.71 -13.70 0.40
N TYR A 63 43.65 -13.27 -0.27
CA TYR A 63 42.37 -13.99 -0.42
C TYR A 63 41.76 -14.50 0.91
N CYS A 64 42.00 -13.79 2.02
CA CYS A 64 41.54 -14.21 3.35
C CYS A 64 40.00 -14.22 3.50
N GLY A 65 39.28 -13.44 2.67
CA GLY A 65 37.82 -13.33 2.67
C GLY A 65 37.21 -12.43 3.75
N VAL A 66 38.03 -11.74 4.57
CA VAL A 66 37.51 -10.79 5.58
C VAL A 66 36.64 -9.69 4.94
N CYS A 67 37.01 -9.22 3.74
CA CYS A 67 36.24 -8.22 3.01
C CYS A 67 34.88 -8.74 2.50
N GLU A 68 34.77 -10.03 2.16
CA GLU A 68 33.53 -10.69 1.77
C GLU A 68 32.61 -10.83 3.00
N GLU A 69 33.11 -11.37 4.11
CA GLU A 69 32.34 -11.57 5.35
C GLU A 69 31.79 -10.27 5.93
N LEU A 70 32.53 -9.17 5.78
CA LEU A 70 32.14 -7.86 6.31
C LEU A 70 31.37 -6.98 5.32
N CYS A 71 31.18 -7.41 4.06
CA CYS A 71 30.50 -6.58 3.06
C CYS A 71 28.99 -6.58 3.30
N PRO A 72 28.39 -5.48 3.81
CA PRO A 72 26.97 -5.47 4.17
C PRO A 72 26.03 -5.58 2.96
N ALA A 73 26.55 -5.30 1.76
CA ALA A 73 25.82 -5.37 0.51
C ALA A 73 26.05 -6.68 -0.26
N GLU A 74 26.85 -7.60 0.29
CA GLU A 74 27.23 -8.87 -0.36
C GLU A 74 27.73 -8.63 -1.80
N ALA A 75 28.54 -7.58 -1.96
CA ALA A 75 29.07 -7.13 -3.24
C ALA A 75 30.42 -7.76 -3.58
N ILE A 76 31.05 -8.47 -2.65
CA ILE A 76 32.40 -9.04 -2.80
C ILE A 76 32.29 -10.55 -2.70
N ILE A 77 32.88 -11.27 -3.65
CA ILE A 77 33.03 -12.74 -3.62
C ILE A 77 34.51 -13.04 -3.65
N VAL A 78 34.99 -13.91 -2.76
CA VAL A 78 36.41 -14.33 -2.73
C VAL A 78 36.49 -15.84 -2.91
N ASP A 79 37.09 -16.27 -4.02
CA ASP A 79 37.46 -17.67 -4.21
C ASP A 79 38.78 -17.96 -3.48
N LYS A 80 38.75 -18.97 -2.61
CA LYS A 80 39.88 -19.44 -1.80
C LYS A 80 40.42 -20.78 -2.28
N GLU A 81 39.92 -21.31 -3.41
CA GLU A 81 40.39 -22.56 -4.00
C GLU A 81 41.86 -22.40 -4.42
N THR A 82 42.72 -23.23 -3.85
CA THR A 82 44.17 -23.15 -4.07
C THR A 82 44.52 -23.30 -5.56
N GLY A 83 45.21 -22.31 -6.13
CA GLY A 83 45.58 -22.26 -7.55
C GLY A 83 44.52 -21.65 -8.47
N LYS A 84 43.40 -21.16 -7.92
CA LYS A 84 42.35 -20.41 -8.62
C LYS A 84 41.82 -19.23 -7.79
N GLU A 85 42.61 -18.77 -6.85
CA GLU A 85 42.20 -17.70 -5.94
C GLU A 85 41.83 -16.44 -6.73
N SER A 86 40.68 -15.87 -6.42
CA SER A 86 40.18 -14.68 -7.10
C SER A 86 39.30 -13.85 -6.17
N ILE A 87 39.15 -12.58 -6.52
CA ILE A 87 38.28 -11.64 -5.83
C ILE A 87 37.48 -10.86 -6.87
N GLU A 88 36.16 -10.87 -6.74
CA GLU A 88 35.25 -10.16 -7.62
C GLU A 88 34.42 -9.17 -6.81
N ILE A 89 34.25 -7.96 -7.35
CA ILE A 89 33.45 -6.90 -6.74
C ILE A 89 32.34 -6.49 -7.71
N ASN A 90 31.09 -6.77 -7.35
CA ASN A 90 29.92 -6.32 -8.07
C ASN A 90 29.61 -4.85 -7.72
N THR A 91 29.90 -3.95 -8.65
CA THR A 91 29.69 -2.50 -8.49
C THR A 91 28.21 -2.11 -8.43
N ASP A 92 27.30 -2.92 -8.97
CA ASP A 92 25.85 -2.65 -8.91
C ASP A 92 25.29 -2.86 -7.50
N LYS A 93 25.95 -3.71 -6.71
CA LYS A 93 25.63 -3.94 -5.30
C LYS A 93 26.39 -3.02 -4.34
N CYS A 94 27.63 -2.66 -4.69
CA CYS A 94 28.55 -1.89 -3.85
C CYS A 94 27.99 -0.49 -3.55
N VAL A 95 28.00 -0.09 -2.27
CA VAL A 95 27.57 1.25 -1.82
C VAL A 95 28.74 2.13 -1.38
N TYR A 96 29.97 1.72 -1.68
CA TYR A 96 31.22 2.44 -1.36
C TYR A 96 31.35 2.85 0.13
N CYS A 97 30.87 2.00 1.06
CA CYS A 97 30.91 2.28 2.51
C CYS A 97 32.33 2.21 3.13
N LEU A 98 33.32 1.71 2.37
CA LEU A 98 34.73 1.60 2.73
C LEU A 98 35.06 0.60 3.87
N VAL A 99 34.11 -0.24 4.28
CA VAL A 99 34.35 -1.27 5.31
C VAL A 99 35.44 -2.25 4.88
N CYS A 100 35.36 -2.78 3.65
CA CYS A 100 36.35 -3.71 3.09
C CYS A 100 37.76 -3.12 3.04
N LYS A 101 37.90 -1.84 2.65
CA LYS A 101 39.17 -1.11 2.68
C LYS A 101 39.75 -1.04 4.08
N LYS A 102 38.94 -0.69 5.09
CA LYS A 102 39.39 -0.54 6.47
C LYS A 102 39.73 -1.86 7.15
N ALA A 103 39.03 -2.94 6.79
CA ALA A 103 39.21 -4.25 7.38
C ALA A 103 40.33 -5.07 6.70
N CYS A 104 40.79 -4.66 5.51
CA CYS A 104 41.80 -5.39 4.76
C CYS A 104 43.14 -5.41 5.53
N PRO A 105 43.65 -6.57 5.96
CA PRO A 105 44.87 -6.65 6.77
C PRO A 105 46.14 -6.28 5.99
N THR A 106 46.11 -6.41 4.67
CA THR A 106 47.24 -6.10 3.77
C THR A 106 47.08 -4.78 3.03
N ASN A 107 45.98 -4.04 3.23
CA ASN A 107 45.63 -2.83 2.48
C ASN A 107 45.49 -3.00 0.95
N ALA A 108 45.25 -4.22 0.46
CA ALA A 108 45.07 -4.54 -0.95
C ALA A 108 43.87 -3.82 -1.61
N ILE A 109 42.85 -3.45 -0.85
CA ILE A 109 41.63 -2.81 -1.39
C ILE A 109 41.80 -1.29 -1.40
N LYS A 110 41.80 -0.69 -2.59
CA LYS A 110 41.73 0.77 -2.75
C LYS A 110 40.27 1.13 -3.04
N ALA A 111 39.66 1.93 -2.17
CA ALA A 111 38.30 2.40 -2.35
C ALA A 111 38.15 3.87 -1.95
N LEU A 112 37.31 4.59 -2.67
CA LEU A 112 36.94 5.98 -2.43
C LEU A 112 35.42 6.12 -2.58
N CYS A 113 34.79 6.80 -1.62
CA CYS A 113 33.42 7.25 -1.77
C CYS A 113 33.45 8.68 -2.32
N ARG A 114 32.68 8.94 -3.39
CA ARG A 114 32.63 10.25 -4.06
C ARG A 114 31.36 11.03 -3.74
N ILE A 115 30.43 10.43 -2.99
CA ILE A 115 29.05 10.94 -2.83
C ILE A 115 28.98 12.40 -2.34
N CYS A 116 29.75 12.77 -1.31
CA CYS A 116 29.68 14.12 -0.73
C CYS A 116 30.37 15.18 -1.59
N SER A 117 31.36 14.81 -2.39
CA SER A 117 32.21 15.76 -3.13
C SER A 117 31.79 15.93 -4.58
N TYR A 118 31.30 14.86 -5.20
CA TYR A 118 30.94 14.81 -6.61
C TYR A 118 29.53 14.29 -6.87
N GLY A 119 28.75 13.96 -5.83
CA GLY A 119 27.41 13.39 -5.98
C GLY A 119 26.48 14.23 -6.86
N GLU A 120 26.53 15.56 -6.75
CA GLU A 120 25.73 16.45 -7.61
C GLU A 120 26.08 16.38 -9.11
N TYR A 121 27.30 15.94 -9.45
CA TYR A 121 27.77 15.81 -10.83
C TYR A 121 27.72 14.37 -11.34
N ASP A 122 28.02 13.41 -10.47
CA ASP A 122 28.10 11.99 -10.78
C ASP A 122 26.72 11.32 -10.80
N ILE A 123 25.75 11.84 -10.02
CA ILE A 123 24.39 11.27 -9.93
C ILE A 123 23.41 12.08 -10.76
N ASP A 124 22.84 11.41 -11.76
CA ASP A 124 21.75 11.96 -12.55
C ASP A 124 20.42 11.78 -11.79
N LEU A 125 19.92 12.87 -11.21
CA LEU A 125 18.63 12.89 -10.48
C LEU A 125 17.44 12.48 -11.34
N SER A 126 17.53 12.57 -12.68
CA SER A 126 16.47 12.10 -13.57
C SER A 126 16.29 10.57 -13.54
N LYS A 127 17.34 9.84 -13.13
CA LYS A 127 17.28 8.40 -12.90
C LYS A 127 16.78 8.04 -11.51
N ALA A 128 16.83 8.96 -10.54
CA ALA A 128 16.37 8.76 -9.17
C ALA A 128 14.83 8.89 -9.00
N VAL A 129 14.08 8.72 -10.10
CA VAL A 129 12.61 8.89 -10.12
C VAL A 129 11.95 7.53 -9.94
N VAL A 130 11.06 7.44 -8.94
CA VAL A 130 10.17 6.28 -8.77
C VAL A 130 9.06 6.38 -9.81
N LYS A 131 8.91 5.32 -10.60
CA LYS A 131 7.83 5.18 -11.59
C LYS A 131 6.86 4.09 -11.15
N GLY A 132 5.64 4.11 -11.67
CA GLY A 132 4.65 3.10 -11.32
C GLY A 132 3.37 3.25 -12.12
N ASN A 133 2.39 2.46 -11.71
CA ASN A 133 1.03 2.50 -12.20
C ASN A 133 0.10 1.98 -11.11
N SER A 134 -1.12 2.49 -11.09
CA SER A 134 -2.17 2.02 -10.19
C SER A 134 -3.28 1.32 -10.97
N VAL A 135 -3.83 0.26 -10.39
CA VAL A 135 -4.98 -0.46 -10.95
C VAL A 135 -5.98 -0.73 -9.84
N ILE A 136 -7.26 -0.46 -10.13
CA ILE A 136 -8.38 -0.83 -9.27
C ILE A 136 -9.23 -1.87 -10.00
N ASP A 137 -9.38 -3.05 -9.42
CA ASP A 137 -10.31 -4.08 -9.86
C ASP A 137 -11.75 -3.64 -9.54
N SER A 138 -12.54 -3.40 -10.59
CA SER A 138 -13.90 -2.90 -10.49
C SER A 138 -14.92 -3.95 -10.02
N GLU A 139 -14.60 -5.25 -10.10
CA GLU A 139 -15.46 -6.32 -9.61
C GLU A 139 -15.29 -6.55 -8.10
N LEU A 140 -14.07 -6.33 -7.58
CA LEU A 140 -13.78 -6.45 -6.15
C LEU A 140 -14.07 -5.16 -5.38
N CYS A 141 -13.89 -4.00 -6.01
CA CYS A 141 -14.07 -2.70 -5.37
C CYS A 141 -15.52 -2.49 -4.92
N VAL A 142 -15.68 -1.94 -3.71
CA VAL A 142 -16.98 -1.63 -3.11
C VAL A 142 -17.18 -0.15 -2.84
N TYR A 143 -16.28 0.72 -3.31
CA TYR A 143 -16.37 2.18 -3.17
C TYR A 143 -16.37 2.68 -1.71
N CYS A 144 -15.70 1.96 -0.81
CA CYS A 144 -15.69 2.30 0.62
C CYS A 144 -14.97 3.62 0.93
N GLY A 145 -13.96 4.01 0.15
CA GLY A 145 -13.20 5.24 0.36
C GLY A 145 -11.95 5.10 1.25
N TRP A 146 -11.55 3.89 1.65
CA TRP A 146 -10.29 3.69 2.37
C TRP A 146 -9.08 4.24 1.60
N CYS A 147 -9.05 4.04 0.28
CA CYS A 147 -7.98 4.55 -0.57
C CYS A 147 -7.84 6.08 -0.50
N GLU A 148 -8.97 6.80 -0.53
CA GLU A 148 -8.99 8.25 -0.36
C GLU A 148 -8.54 8.65 1.04
N GLY A 149 -9.08 8.02 2.09
CA GLY A 149 -8.75 8.37 3.48
C GLY A 149 -7.29 8.13 3.90
N VAL A 150 -6.59 7.19 3.27
CA VAL A 150 -5.18 6.90 3.59
C VAL A 150 -4.19 7.57 2.63
N CYS A 151 -4.67 8.20 1.55
CA CYS A 151 -3.80 8.77 0.53
C CYS A 151 -3.09 10.02 1.08
N PRO A 152 -1.74 10.05 1.08
CA PRO A 152 -1.01 11.22 1.57
C PRO A 152 -0.96 12.39 0.59
N THR A 153 -1.31 12.17 -0.68
CA THR A 153 -1.26 13.19 -1.75
C THR A 153 -2.63 13.49 -2.35
N ASP A 154 -3.71 12.99 -1.74
CA ASP A 154 -5.09 13.12 -2.24
C ASP A 154 -5.37 12.58 -3.66
N ALA A 155 -4.41 11.86 -4.26
CA ALA A 155 -4.51 11.25 -5.59
C ALA A 155 -5.65 10.23 -5.75
N ALA A 156 -6.18 9.68 -4.65
CA ALA A 156 -7.25 8.69 -4.68
C ALA A 156 -8.60 9.34 -4.32
N LYS A 157 -9.62 9.12 -5.15
CA LYS A 157 -10.98 9.62 -4.92
C LYS A 157 -12.00 8.50 -5.01
N ALA A 158 -12.96 8.49 -4.09
CA ALA A 158 -14.04 7.53 -4.08
C ALA A 158 -15.39 8.22 -3.87
N LYS A 159 -16.37 7.82 -4.69
CA LYS A 159 -17.76 8.24 -4.54
C LYS A 159 -18.63 7.02 -4.27
N LYS A 160 -19.43 7.09 -3.20
CA LYS A 160 -20.32 6.02 -2.76
C LYS A 160 -21.65 6.08 -3.49
N PRO A 161 -22.35 4.93 -3.62
CA PRO A 161 -23.67 4.88 -4.26
C PRO A 161 -24.82 5.34 -3.34
N PHE A 162 -24.65 5.26 -2.01
CA PHE A 162 -25.72 5.46 -1.05
C PHE A 162 -25.32 6.45 0.05
N GLU A 163 -26.23 7.36 0.36
CA GLU A 163 -26.14 8.30 1.47
C GLU A 163 -27.00 7.83 2.65
N GLY A 164 -26.60 8.18 3.87
CA GLY A 164 -27.40 7.91 5.07
C GLY A 164 -26.57 7.67 6.34
N THR A 165 -27.13 6.98 7.33
CA THR A 165 -26.52 6.83 8.66
C THR A 165 -26.29 5.36 9.04
N ILE A 166 -25.34 5.14 9.94
CA ILE A 166 -25.11 3.88 10.63
C ILE A 166 -25.01 4.15 12.12
N GLU A 167 -25.82 3.45 12.91
CA GLU A 167 -25.92 3.63 14.35
C GLU A 167 -25.86 2.26 15.04
N VAL A 168 -25.13 2.20 16.16
CA VAL A 168 -24.96 0.99 16.96
C VAL A 168 -25.49 1.25 18.37
N ASP A 169 -26.51 0.50 18.75
CA ASP A 169 -27.07 0.46 20.09
C ASP A 169 -26.14 -0.39 20.99
N GLN A 170 -25.33 0.30 21.81
CA GLN A 170 -24.32 -0.35 22.64
C GLN A 170 -24.93 -1.19 23.77
N GLU A 171 -26.17 -0.91 24.19
CA GLU A 171 -26.86 -1.68 25.23
C GLU A 171 -27.35 -3.03 24.69
N LYS A 172 -27.87 -3.06 23.46
CA LYS A 172 -28.27 -4.30 22.79
C LYS A 172 -27.10 -5.10 22.23
N CYS A 173 -26.00 -4.42 21.90
CA CYS A 173 -24.80 -5.07 21.37
C CYS A 173 -24.19 -6.00 22.42
N GLN A 174 -23.93 -7.25 22.03
CA GLN A 174 -23.29 -8.26 22.89
C GLN A 174 -21.87 -8.61 22.40
N ALA A 175 -21.27 -7.75 21.55
CA ALA A 175 -19.90 -7.89 21.06
C ALA A 175 -19.57 -9.24 20.36
N CYS A 176 -20.54 -9.87 19.68
CA CYS A 176 -20.34 -11.19 19.06
C CYS A 176 -19.49 -11.19 17.77
N GLY A 177 -19.23 -10.03 17.17
CA GLY A 177 -18.35 -9.91 15.98
C GLY A 177 -19.01 -10.13 14.62
N ALA A 178 -20.24 -10.67 14.55
CA ALA A 178 -20.90 -10.98 13.27
C ALA A 178 -20.98 -9.78 12.30
N CYS A 179 -21.16 -8.56 12.83
CA CYS A 179 -21.21 -7.34 12.04
C CYS A 179 -19.84 -6.90 11.51
N VAL A 180 -18.76 -7.19 12.25
CA VAL A 180 -17.37 -6.92 11.86
C VAL A 180 -17.01 -7.85 10.70
N ASP A 181 -17.22 -9.15 10.87
CA ASP A 181 -16.83 -10.17 9.88
C ASP A 181 -17.58 -10.04 8.55
N ILE A 182 -18.86 -9.65 8.58
CA ILE A 182 -19.65 -9.49 7.36
C ILE A 182 -19.33 -8.16 6.63
N CYS A 183 -18.68 -7.21 7.30
CA CYS A 183 -18.44 -5.88 6.75
C CYS A 183 -17.37 -5.92 5.65
N LYS A 184 -17.79 -5.90 4.39
CA LYS A 184 -16.91 -5.83 3.22
C LYS A 184 -16.13 -4.52 3.08
N CYS A 185 -16.43 -3.52 3.90
CA CYS A 185 -15.75 -2.23 3.92
C CYS A 185 -14.81 -2.07 5.11
N ASN A 186 -14.72 -3.07 6.02
CA ASN A 186 -13.99 -2.93 7.29
C ASN A 186 -14.36 -1.65 8.08
N ALA A 187 -15.63 -1.25 8.02
CA ALA A 187 -16.13 -0.01 8.62
C ALA A 187 -16.62 -0.19 10.08
N LEU A 188 -16.52 -1.39 10.63
CA LEU A 188 -16.90 -1.73 12.00
C LEU A 188 -15.72 -2.45 12.64
N ALA A 189 -15.35 -2.06 13.86
CA ALA A 189 -14.23 -2.65 14.57
C ALA A 189 -14.47 -2.69 16.08
N PHE A 190 -13.81 -3.62 16.75
CA PHE A 190 -13.66 -3.59 18.20
C PHE A 190 -12.66 -2.51 18.59
N PRO A 191 -13.01 -1.56 19.47
CA PRO A 191 -12.07 -0.56 19.94
C PRO A 191 -10.96 -1.18 20.79
N VAL A 192 -9.77 -0.59 20.72
CA VAL A 192 -8.61 -1.00 21.52
C VAL A 192 -8.45 -0.04 22.69
N SER A 193 -8.17 -0.59 23.89
CA SER A 193 -7.95 0.21 25.08
C SER A 193 -6.66 1.03 24.97
N THR A 194 -6.74 2.32 25.29
CA THR A 194 -5.59 3.24 25.32
C THR A 194 -4.95 3.36 26.70
N GLY A 195 -5.51 2.68 27.72
CA GLY A 195 -4.97 2.66 29.07
C GLY A 195 -5.82 1.89 30.08
N PRO A 196 -5.29 1.64 31.29
CA PRO A 196 -6.03 0.93 32.33
C PRO A 196 -7.32 1.66 32.72
N GLY A 197 -8.44 0.93 32.78
CA GLY A 197 -9.73 1.46 33.21
C GLY A 197 -10.56 2.17 32.12
N SER A 198 -10.11 2.19 30.86
CA SER A 198 -10.93 2.71 29.76
C SER A 198 -12.20 1.88 29.60
N ARG A 199 -13.37 2.52 29.70
CA ARG A 199 -14.63 1.93 29.27
C ARG A 199 -14.78 2.19 27.78
N LEU A 200 -14.78 1.12 26.99
CA LEU A 200 -14.95 1.20 25.55
C LEU A 200 -16.36 0.80 25.16
N ASP A 201 -16.82 1.33 24.03
CA ASP A 201 -17.98 0.80 23.34
C ASP A 201 -17.71 -0.64 22.89
N HIS A 202 -18.77 -1.41 22.69
CA HIS A 202 -18.61 -2.78 22.21
C HIS A 202 -18.12 -2.80 20.76
N ILE A 203 -18.62 -1.88 19.93
CA ILE A 203 -18.25 -1.74 18.52
C ILE A 203 -18.20 -0.26 18.16
N VAL A 204 -17.18 0.13 17.40
CA VAL A 204 -17.08 1.45 16.77
C VAL A 204 -17.40 1.33 15.29
N ALA A 205 -18.25 2.23 14.80
CA ALA A 205 -18.51 2.40 13.37
C ALA A 205 -17.71 3.58 12.82
N GLN A 206 -17.20 3.43 11.60
CA GLN A 206 -16.54 4.48 10.83
C GLN A 206 -17.46 4.85 9.65
N PRO A 207 -18.33 5.87 9.81
CA PRO A 207 -19.33 6.22 8.79
C PRO A 207 -18.70 6.57 7.44
N ASP A 208 -17.50 7.16 7.48
CA ASP A 208 -16.70 7.59 6.33
C ASP A 208 -16.22 6.44 5.45
N TYR A 209 -16.21 5.20 5.96
CA TYR A 209 -15.89 4.01 5.17
C TYR A 209 -17.10 3.10 4.91
N CYS A 210 -18.24 3.41 5.51
CA CYS A 210 -19.46 2.64 5.36
C CYS A 210 -20.25 3.06 4.12
N ILE A 211 -20.56 2.09 3.25
CA ILE A 211 -21.35 2.30 2.03
C ILE A 211 -22.86 2.10 2.24
N LYS A 212 -23.30 1.87 3.48
CA LYS A 212 -24.74 1.69 3.82
C LYS A 212 -25.40 0.49 3.11
N CYS A 213 -24.67 -0.62 2.90
CA CYS A 213 -25.23 -1.83 2.27
C CYS A 213 -26.23 -2.62 3.13
N LYS A 214 -26.38 -2.28 4.42
CA LYS A 214 -27.24 -2.94 5.43
C LYS A 214 -26.87 -4.40 5.78
N ALA A 215 -25.74 -4.93 5.31
CA ALA A 215 -25.32 -6.31 5.61
C ALA A 215 -25.12 -6.56 7.12
N CYS A 216 -24.50 -5.62 7.83
CA CYS A 216 -24.30 -5.71 9.29
C CYS A 216 -25.62 -5.69 10.08
N ALA A 217 -26.57 -4.82 9.69
CA ALA A 217 -27.89 -4.76 10.31
C ALA A 217 -28.64 -6.10 10.13
N LYS A 218 -28.58 -6.69 8.94
CA LYS A 218 -29.18 -8.01 8.66
C LYS A 218 -28.51 -9.16 9.41
N ALA A 219 -27.19 -9.08 9.61
CA ALA A 219 -26.43 -10.11 10.32
C ALA A 219 -26.55 -10.04 11.84
N CYS A 220 -27.03 -8.92 12.40
CA CYS A 220 -27.10 -8.72 13.85
C CYS A 220 -28.27 -9.51 14.46
N PRO A 221 -28.04 -10.52 15.32
CA PRO A 221 -29.11 -11.32 15.91
C PRO A 221 -29.95 -10.54 16.93
N ASN A 222 -29.38 -9.48 17.52
CA ASN A 222 -30.03 -8.69 18.58
C ASN A 222 -30.66 -7.39 18.07
N GLY A 223 -30.60 -7.11 16.76
CA GLY A 223 -31.09 -5.85 16.20
C GLY A 223 -30.38 -4.61 16.75
N ALA A 224 -29.11 -4.74 17.15
CA ALA A 224 -28.31 -3.66 17.74
C ALA A 224 -27.75 -2.67 16.71
N ILE A 225 -27.87 -2.95 15.40
CA ILE A 225 -27.30 -2.11 14.34
C ILE A 225 -28.42 -1.65 13.42
N THR A 226 -28.50 -0.33 13.23
CA THR A 226 -29.42 0.31 12.28
C THR A 226 -28.62 0.99 11.19
N VAL A 227 -28.98 0.75 9.94
CA VAL A 227 -28.39 1.43 8.77
C VAL A 227 -29.52 2.02 7.94
N LYS A 228 -29.51 3.34 7.80
CA LYS A 228 -30.49 4.07 7.00
C LYS A 228 -29.89 4.53 5.67
N ARG A 229 -30.67 4.50 4.60
CA ARG A 229 -30.35 5.07 3.28
C ARG A 229 -31.31 6.22 3.01
N THR A 230 -30.79 7.44 3.02
CA THR A 230 -31.57 8.65 2.73
C THR A 230 -31.61 8.95 1.25
N ASP A 231 -30.54 8.64 0.53
CA ASP A 231 -30.48 8.85 -0.91
C ASP A 231 -29.62 7.82 -1.64
N ILE A 232 -29.83 7.72 -2.95
CA ILE A 232 -29.18 6.77 -3.84
C ILE A 232 -28.84 7.49 -5.13
N ASP A 233 -27.55 7.56 -5.43
CA ASP A 233 -27.07 8.24 -6.62
C ASP A 233 -26.97 7.26 -7.79
N HIS A 234 -27.77 7.51 -8.83
CA HIS A 234 -27.85 6.65 -10.01
C HIS A 234 -28.13 7.44 -11.29
N THR A 235 -27.85 6.84 -12.44
CA THR A 235 -28.17 7.42 -13.74
C THR A 235 -29.68 7.63 -13.89
N PRO A 236 -30.12 8.68 -14.60
CA PRO A 236 -31.54 8.92 -14.82
C PRO A 236 -32.25 7.72 -15.45
N THR A 237 -33.49 7.45 -15.02
CA THR A 237 -34.32 6.39 -15.60
C THR A 237 -35.76 6.87 -15.76
N ASN A 238 -36.36 6.52 -16.91
CA ASN A 238 -37.73 6.86 -17.24
C ASN A 238 -38.71 5.72 -16.89
N SER A 239 -38.21 4.60 -16.39
CA SER A 239 -39.02 3.43 -16.04
C SER A 239 -39.59 3.58 -14.63
N ALA A 240 -40.92 3.69 -14.53
CA ALA A 240 -41.61 3.79 -13.24
C ALA A 240 -41.26 2.61 -12.31
N THR A 241 -41.15 1.40 -12.85
CA THR A 241 -40.78 0.21 -12.07
C THR A 241 -39.39 0.29 -11.47
N TRP A 242 -38.43 0.92 -12.18
CA TRP A 242 -37.09 1.13 -11.64
C TRP A 242 -37.09 2.22 -10.56
N THR A 243 -37.82 3.31 -10.78
CA THR A 243 -37.98 4.39 -9.79
C THR A 243 -38.60 3.86 -8.50
N ASP A 244 -39.66 3.04 -8.60
CA ASP A 244 -40.32 2.43 -7.45
C ASP A 244 -39.36 1.48 -6.70
N ALA A 245 -38.60 0.66 -7.44
CA ALA A 245 -37.63 -0.25 -6.84
C ALA A 245 -36.47 0.48 -6.13
N LEU A 246 -35.95 1.56 -6.72
CA LEU A 246 -34.89 2.38 -6.13
C LEU A 246 -35.38 3.17 -4.92
N ASN A 247 -36.63 3.64 -4.94
CA ASN A 247 -37.24 4.29 -3.77
C ASN A 247 -37.54 3.31 -2.64
N ALA A 248 -37.94 2.07 -2.96
CA ALA A 248 -38.24 1.05 -1.95
C ALA A 248 -37.04 0.60 -1.11
N ILE A 249 -35.82 0.88 -1.56
CA ILE A 249 -34.58 0.57 -0.82
C ILE A 249 -34.04 1.76 -0.01
N LYS A 250 -34.66 2.95 -0.12
CA LYS A 250 -34.49 4.10 0.78
C LYS A 250 -35.32 3.87 2.07
N ASP A 251 -34.98 4.56 3.14
CA ASP A 251 -35.74 4.55 4.42
C ASP A 251 -36.56 5.82 4.60
#